data_AF-A0A9X5XF21-F1
#
_entry.id   AF-A0A9X5XF21-F1
#
_cell.length_a   1.000
_cell.length_b   1.000
_cell.length_c   1.000
_cell.angle_alpha   90.00
_cell.angle_beta   90.00
_cell.angle_gamma   90.00
#
_symmetry.space_group_name_H-M   'P 1'
#
loop_
_entity.id
_entity.type
_entity.pdbx_description
1 polymer ?
#
loop_
_entity_poly.entity_id
_entity_poly.type
_entity_poly.pdbx_seq_one_letter_code
_entity_poly.pdbx_strand_id
1 'polypeptide(L)'
;DYIKAREGYDYSHHGRSDNPDTKFVPDEIVDRFCLIGTAEQHIEKLKALRALGVDQFAVYDMHDAQEAVTDASGSKVIPAVNG
;
A
#
# COMPACT_ATOMS: atom_id res chain seq x y z
N ASP A 1 -20.05 -2.94 -4.30
CA ASP A 1 -20.27 -4.41 -4.13
C ASP A 1 -19.14 -5.16 -3.41
N TYR A 2 -18.00 -4.53 -3.11
CA TYR A 2 -16.88 -5.08 -2.31
C TYR A 2 -17.27 -5.88 -1.05
N ILE A 3 -18.19 -5.38 -0.22
CA ILE A 3 -18.58 -6.05 1.04
C ILE A 3 -19.40 -7.33 0.78
N LYS A 4 -20.16 -7.39 -0.32
CA LYS A 4 -21.10 -8.50 -0.59
C LYS A 4 -20.38 -9.80 -0.99
N ALA A 5 -19.15 -9.70 -1.52
CA ALA A 5 -18.35 -10.84 -1.97
C ALA A 5 -17.45 -11.44 -0.86
N ARG A 6 -17.49 -10.89 0.35
CA ARG A 6 -16.65 -11.35 1.45
C ARG A 6 -17.27 -12.57 2.14
N GLU A 7 -16.71 -13.74 1.89
CA GLU A 7 -17.05 -14.98 2.59
C GLU A 7 -15.94 -15.34 3.58
N GLY A 8 -16.17 -15.14 4.88
CA GLY A 8 -15.16 -15.44 5.91
C GLY A 8 -13.84 -14.67 5.73
N TYR A 9 -12.87 -14.93 6.61
CA TYR A 9 -11.48 -14.52 6.42
C TYR A 9 -10.62 -15.39 7.34
N ASP A 10 -9.80 -16.27 6.77
CA ASP A 10 -8.85 -17.08 7.52
C ASP A 10 -7.60 -16.25 7.83
N TYR A 11 -7.43 -15.95 9.12
CA TYR A 11 -6.29 -15.18 9.60
C TYR A 11 -4.96 -15.96 9.55
N SER A 12 -4.96 -17.27 9.30
CA SER A 12 -3.72 -18.06 9.23
C SER A 12 -2.77 -17.63 8.09
N HIS A 13 -3.33 -17.01 7.03
CA HIS A 13 -2.60 -16.46 5.89
C HIS A 13 -2.48 -14.92 5.94
N HIS A 14 -2.85 -14.28 7.06
CA HIS A 14 -2.84 -12.82 7.16
C HIS A 14 -1.43 -12.24 6.96
N GLY A 15 -1.35 -11.15 6.18
CA GLY A 15 -0.08 -10.48 5.87
C GLY A 15 0.79 -11.19 4.83
N ARG A 16 0.34 -12.31 4.24
CA ARG A 16 1.08 -12.99 3.16
C ARG A 16 0.64 -12.49 1.79
N SER A 17 1.61 -12.36 0.89
CA SER A 17 1.41 -11.91 -0.50
C SER A 17 0.56 -12.87 -1.33
N ASP A 18 0.52 -14.16 -0.97
CA ASP A 18 -0.25 -15.22 -1.63
C ASP A 18 -1.58 -15.55 -0.93
N ASN A 19 -2.05 -14.71 -0.02
CA ASN A 19 -3.28 -14.96 0.75
C ASN A 19 -4.50 -15.17 -0.19
N PRO A 20 -5.08 -16.39 -0.23
CA PRO A 20 -6.17 -16.71 -1.16
C PRO A 20 -7.45 -15.95 -0.87
N ASP A 21 -7.62 -15.46 0.36
CA ASP A 21 -8.81 -14.77 0.83
C ASP A 21 -8.82 -13.29 0.42
N THR A 22 -7.78 -12.78 -0.25
CA THR A 22 -7.76 -11.38 -0.73
C THR A 22 -8.35 -11.21 -2.13
N LYS A 23 -8.67 -12.30 -2.83
CA LYS A 23 -9.16 -12.29 -4.23
C LYS A 23 -10.48 -11.54 -4.43
N PHE A 24 -11.26 -11.32 -3.38
CA PHE A 24 -12.51 -10.56 -3.45
C PHE A 24 -12.29 -9.04 -3.45
N VAL A 25 -11.06 -8.56 -3.20
CA VAL A 25 -10.70 -7.14 -3.23
C VAL A 25 -10.41 -6.74 -4.68
N PRO A 26 -11.25 -5.90 -5.32
CA PRO A 26 -11.01 -5.46 -6.70
C PRO A 26 -9.80 -4.53 -6.81
N ASP A 27 -9.12 -4.53 -7.97
CA ASP A 27 -7.97 -3.66 -8.24
C ASP A 27 -8.29 -2.17 -7.98
N GLU A 28 -9.48 -1.70 -8.33
CA GLU A 28 -9.92 -0.32 -8.06
C GLU A 28 -9.95 0.04 -6.57
N ILE A 29 -10.19 -0.94 -5.69
CA ILE A 29 -10.13 -0.74 -4.24
C ILE A 29 -8.67 -0.69 -3.80
N VAL A 30 -7.83 -1.58 -4.32
CA VAL A 30 -6.39 -1.58 -4.03
C VAL A 30 -5.74 -0.27 -4.47
N ASP A 31 -5.98 0.18 -5.70
CA ASP A 31 -5.44 1.43 -6.25
C ASP A 31 -5.84 2.67 -5.43
N ARG A 32 -7.05 2.68 -4.88
CA ARG A 32 -7.53 3.80 -4.08
C ARG A 32 -6.92 3.79 -2.68
N PHE A 33 -6.92 2.65 -2.01
CA PHE A 33 -6.62 2.57 -0.58
C PHE A 33 -5.20 2.10 -0.23
N CYS A 34 -4.44 1.56 -1.17
CA CYS A 34 -3.08 1.07 -0.93
C CYS A 34 -2.02 1.95 -1.58
N LEU A 35 -0.79 1.91 -1.04
CA LEU A 35 0.40 2.47 -1.67
C LEU A 35 1.24 1.31 -2.21
N ILE A 36 1.08 0.99 -3.49
CA ILE A 36 1.70 -0.17 -4.15
C ILE A 36 2.29 0.22 -5.50
N GLY A 37 3.24 -0.59 -6.02
CA GLY A 37 3.92 -0.34 -7.29
C GLY A 37 5.36 0.16 -7.13
N THR A 38 5.89 0.80 -8.16
CA THR A 38 7.26 1.33 -8.17
C THR A 38 7.41 2.56 -7.28
N ALA A 39 8.65 2.93 -6.96
CA ALA A 39 8.94 4.14 -6.18
C ALA A 39 8.35 5.40 -6.85
N GLU A 40 8.37 5.49 -8.18
CA GLU A 40 7.79 6.61 -8.93
C GLU A 40 6.28 6.69 -8.73
N GLN A 41 5.57 5.55 -8.77
CA GLN A 41 4.12 5.51 -8.52
C GLN A 41 3.79 5.92 -7.08
N HIS A 42 4.62 5.51 -6.11
CA HIS A 42 4.47 5.94 -4.72
C HIS A 42 4.64 7.44 -4.58
N ILE A 43 5.70 8.00 -5.17
CA ILE A 43 6.01 9.44 -5.14
C ILE A 43 4.85 10.26 -5.73
N GLU A 44 4.33 9.87 -6.89
CA GLU A 44 3.21 10.58 -7.53
C GLU A 44 1.96 10.57 -6.65
N LYS A 45 1.60 9.41 -6.08
CA LYS A 45 0.44 9.31 -5.17
C LYS A 45 0.63 10.14 -3.91
N LEU A 46 1.80 10.08 -3.28
CA LEU A 46 2.11 10.84 -2.06
C LEU A 46 2.13 12.35 -2.32
N LYS A 47 2.66 12.81 -3.45
CA LYS A 47 2.61 14.22 -3.86
C LYS A 47 1.17 14.70 -4.09
N ALA A 48 0.34 13.88 -4.73
CA ALA A 48 -1.08 14.21 -4.91
C ALA A 48 -1.80 14.35 -3.56
N LEU A 49 -1.56 13.43 -2.61
CA LEU A 49 -2.12 13.52 -1.25
C LEU A 49 -1.60 14.74 -0.49
N ARG A 50 -0.30 15.06 -0.62
CA ARG A 50 0.29 16.27 -0.04
C ARG A 50 -0.35 17.54 -0.60
N ALA A 51 -0.61 17.61 -1.90
CA ALA A 51 -1.29 18.73 -2.53
C ALA A 51 -2.73 18.93 -2.02
N LEU A 52 -3.35 17.87 -1.49
CA LEU A 52 -4.67 17.92 -0.82
C LEU A 52 -4.58 18.29 0.67
N GLY A 53 -3.38 18.54 1.19
CA GLY A 53 -3.15 18.99 2.57
C GLY A 53 -2.70 17.92 3.56
N VAL A 54 -2.38 16.71 3.10
CA VAL A 54 -1.79 15.69 3.98
C VAL A 54 -0.34 16.07 4.31
N ASP A 55 -0.02 16.17 5.60
CA ASP A 55 1.29 16.60 6.10
C ASP A 55 2.14 15.46 6.68
N GLN A 56 1.50 14.36 7.09
CA GLN A 56 2.18 13.19 7.64
C GLN A 56 1.66 11.90 7.00
N PHE A 57 2.60 11.03 6.62
CA PHE A 57 2.31 9.69 6.12
C PHE A 57 2.88 8.64 7.07
N ALA A 58 2.03 7.74 7.54
CA ALA A 58 2.43 6.54 8.28
C ALA A 58 2.29 5.33 7.35
N VAL A 59 3.40 4.62 7.10
CA VAL A 59 3.42 3.44 6.23
C VAL A 59 3.14 2.20 7.06
N TYR A 60 2.16 1.41 6.62
CA TYR A 60 1.88 0.08 7.17
C TYR A 60 2.62 -0.98 6.32
N ASP A 61 3.85 -1.29 6.73
CA ASP A 61 4.75 -2.22 6.03
C ASP A 61 4.64 -3.64 6.62
N MET A 62 3.50 -4.30 6.41
CA MET A 62 3.28 -5.67 6.89
C MET A 62 3.13 -6.64 5.72
N HIS A 63 4.27 -7.03 5.14
CA HIS A 63 4.36 -8.12 4.18
C HIS A 63 5.70 -8.88 4.30
N ASP A 64 6.02 -9.70 3.32
CA ASP A 64 7.18 -10.58 3.26
C ASP A 64 8.53 -9.90 2.95
N ALA A 65 8.55 -8.67 2.44
CA ALA A 65 9.76 -7.96 1.98
C ALA A 65 9.95 -6.57 2.61
N GLN A 66 9.68 -6.47 3.92
CA GLN A 66 9.69 -5.22 4.70
C GLN A 66 11.03 -4.45 4.60
N GLU A 67 12.16 -5.12 4.78
CA GLU A 67 13.48 -4.45 4.76
C GLU A 67 13.74 -3.78 3.40
N ALA A 68 13.46 -4.48 2.30
CA ALA A 68 13.65 -3.94 0.96
C ALA A 68 12.73 -2.74 0.67
N VAL A 69 11.48 -2.78 1.15
CA VAL A 69 10.53 -1.67 1.01
C VAL A 69 10.92 -0.48 1.88
N THR A 70 11.39 -0.74 3.10
CA THR A 70 11.91 0.28 4.01
C THR A 70 13.13 0.99 3.41
N ASP A 71 14.09 0.24 2.86
CA ASP A 71 15.28 0.79 2.21
C ASP A 71 14.94 1.60 0.95
N ALA A 72 14.04 1.10 0.11
CA ALA A 72 13.58 1.81 -1.08
C ALA A 72 12.83 3.10 -0.70
N SER A 73 12.02 3.07 0.37
CA SER A 73 11.33 4.23 0.89
C SER A 73 12.31 5.29 1.38
N GLY A 74 13.31 4.90 2.17
CA GLY A 74 14.33 5.81 2.69
C GLY A 74 15.23 6.42 1.61
N SER A 75 15.62 5.63 0.62
CA SER A 75 16.57 6.07 -0.42
C SER A 75 15.93 6.79 -1.61
N LYS A 76 14.68 6.49 -1.96
CA LYS A 76 14.03 7.00 -3.17
C LYS A 76 12.77 7.83 -2.91
N VAL A 77 11.89 7.35 -2.02
CA VAL A 77 10.56 7.96 -1.84
C VAL A 77 10.62 9.18 -0.92
N ILE A 78 11.14 9.02 0.30
CA ILE A 78 11.17 10.09 1.31
C ILE A 78 11.91 11.33 0.79
N PRO A 79 13.12 11.24 0.18
CA PRO A 79 13.81 12.42 -0.33
C PRO A 79 13.04 13.18 -1.43
N ALA A 80 12.24 12.47 -2.23
CA ALA A 80 11.48 13.05 -3.33
C ALA A 80 10.15 13.71 -2.89
N VAL A 81 9.64 13.34 -1.71
CA VAL A 81 8.38 13.87 -1.15
C VAL A 81 8.64 14.97 -0.12
N ASN A 82 9.73 14.86 0.66
CA ASN A 82 10.14 15.83 1.68
C ASN A 82 11.09 16.93 1.18
N GLY A 83 11.50 16.87 -0.09
CA GLY A 83 12.22 17.94 -0.76
C GLY A 83 11.37 19.18 -1.05
#